data_AF-A0A430JR68-F1
#
_entry.id   AF-A0A430JR68-F1
#
_cell.length_a   1.000
_cell.length_b   1.000
_cell.length_c   1.000
_cell.angle_alpha   90.00
_cell.angle_beta   90.00
_cell.angle_gamma   90.00
#
_symmetry.space_group_name_H-M   'P 1'
#
loop_
_entity.id
_entity.type
_entity.pdbx_description
1 polymer ?
#
loop_
_entity_poly.entity_id
_entity_poly.type
_entity_poly.pdbx_seq_one_letter_code
_entity_poly.pdbx_strand_id
1 'polypeptide(L)'
;MTVQRHHYQPLRSIRVLAVLASLCVVVTAGCADTRSKYFGEPVQQQSVSDIPIAQARAETLTLLISIYNMLSDKYDVGEWPAFTTTDQAALTAGLQCPEGYTSETYHLASSTRPLTEENWDQALQDVYELAKPYGFTSPEPYVHSKGNAAILVNPDNGAAIILSYVGITAVTIDTGCARGVGFDDWPDGTEPIPEYLRGSGRGSWATIEPEEWPTTTPDPSTGATP
;
A
#
# COMPACT_ATOMS: atom_id res chain seq x y z
N MET A 1 -65.27 36.84 50.22
CA MET A 1 -66.50 36.43 49.51
C MET A 1 -66.27 36.61 48.02
N THR A 2 -66.76 35.63 47.26
CA THR A 2 -66.59 35.30 45.85
C THR A 2 -66.98 36.41 44.86
N VAL A 3 -66.20 36.63 43.79
CA VAL A 3 -66.70 36.88 42.42
C VAL A 3 -65.68 36.35 41.40
N GLN A 4 -66.20 35.71 40.35
CA GLN A 4 -65.55 34.95 39.28
C GLN A 4 -65.57 35.75 37.96
N ARG A 5 -64.77 35.31 36.97
CA ARG A 5 -64.75 35.62 35.50
C ARG A 5 -63.82 36.75 35.06
N HIS A 6 -63.11 36.72 33.94
CA HIS A 6 -62.72 35.77 32.88
C HIS A 6 -61.52 36.48 32.18
N HIS A 7 -60.57 35.87 31.47
CA HIS A 7 -60.66 35.26 30.13
C HIS A 7 -59.21 35.03 29.61
N TYR A 8 -59.12 34.24 28.54
CA TYR A 8 -57.97 33.94 27.65
C TYR A 8 -57.00 32.85 28.13
N GLN A 9 -57.41 31.59 27.98
CA GLN A 9 -57.27 30.71 26.80
C GLN A 9 -55.83 30.21 26.55
N PRO A 10 -55.65 28.87 26.54
CA PRO A 10 -54.34 28.23 26.52
C PRO A 10 -53.76 28.15 25.12
N LEU A 11 -52.44 28.32 25.04
CA LEU A 11 -51.60 27.98 23.90
C LEU A 11 -51.82 26.52 23.48
N ARG A 12 -52.67 26.34 22.46
CA ARG A 12 -52.57 25.23 21.51
C ARG A 12 -51.20 25.34 20.84
N SER A 13 -50.28 24.43 21.17
CA SER A 13 -49.34 23.79 20.22
C SER A 13 -48.36 22.90 20.98
N ILE A 14 -48.88 21.91 21.71
CA ILE A 14 -48.10 20.73 22.10
C ILE A 14 -48.73 19.58 21.33
N ARG A 15 -48.35 19.43 20.05
CA ARG A 15 -48.56 18.22 19.22
C ARG A 15 -48.05 18.36 17.78
N VAL A 16 -46.98 19.11 17.53
CA VAL A 16 -46.24 19.04 16.25
C VAL A 16 -44.76 19.30 16.50
N LEU A 17 -44.07 18.39 17.19
CA LEU A 17 -42.59 18.45 17.30
C LEU A 17 -41.94 17.09 17.59
N ALA A 18 -42.68 15.99 17.48
CA ALA A 18 -42.18 14.64 17.80
C ALA A 18 -42.12 13.69 16.60
N VAL A 19 -42.08 14.20 15.36
CA VAL A 19 -42.04 13.36 14.13
C VAL A 19 -40.81 13.64 13.26
N LEU A 20 -39.95 14.60 13.60
CA LEU A 20 -38.75 14.94 12.82
C LEU A 20 -37.42 14.42 13.39
N ALA A 21 -37.43 13.71 14.52
CA ALA A 21 -36.20 13.24 15.18
C ALA A 21 -35.83 11.76 14.88
N SER A 22 -36.65 11.03 14.10
CA SER A 22 -36.52 9.57 13.97
C SER A 22 -36.11 9.08 12.58
N LEU A 23 -35.60 9.95 11.70
CA LEU A 23 -35.24 9.59 10.32
C LEU A 23 -33.77 9.85 9.93
N CYS A 24 -32.89 10.18 10.88
CA CYS A 24 -31.46 10.41 10.61
C CYS A 24 -30.51 9.32 11.15
N VAL A 25 -31.00 8.11 11.41
CA VAL A 25 -30.16 7.04 12.03
C VAL A 25 -29.91 5.85 11.09
N VAL A 26 -30.33 5.88 9.82
CA VAL A 26 -30.15 4.73 8.92
C VAL A 26 -29.55 5.13 7.58
N VAL A 27 -28.38 5.77 7.57
CA VAL A 27 -27.46 5.76 6.42
C VAL A 27 -25.99 5.85 6.88
N THR A 28 -25.55 4.96 7.78
CA THR A 28 -24.10 4.77 8.02
C THR A 28 -23.64 3.34 7.76
N ALA A 29 -24.55 2.41 7.46
CA ALA A 29 -24.22 1.01 7.17
C ALA A 29 -24.01 0.72 5.66
N GLY A 30 -23.74 1.75 4.85
CA GLY A 30 -23.59 1.64 3.39
C GLY A 30 -22.16 1.78 2.86
N CYS A 31 -21.22 2.26 3.69
CA CYS A 31 -19.78 2.19 3.42
C CYS A 31 -19.17 1.07 4.27
N ALA A 32 -19.84 -0.09 4.31
CA ALA A 32 -19.24 -1.29 4.87
C ALA A 32 -18.12 -1.71 3.92
N ASP A 33 -16.92 -1.60 4.48
CA ASP A 33 -15.61 -1.89 3.93
C ASP A 33 -15.60 -3.12 3.02
N THR A 34 -15.58 -2.90 1.70
CA THR A 34 -15.35 -3.98 0.73
C THR A 34 -13.89 -4.43 0.72
N ARG A 35 -13.00 -3.75 1.47
CA ARG A 35 -11.56 -4.02 1.57
C ARG A 35 -11.23 -5.30 2.31
N SER A 36 -11.93 -5.58 3.42
CA SER A 36 -11.71 -6.81 4.20
C SER A 36 -11.99 -8.09 3.40
N LYS A 37 -12.86 -8.00 2.39
CA LYS A 37 -13.19 -9.10 1.48
C LYS A 37 -12.01 -9.55 0.60
N TYR A 38 -11.07 -8.66 0.31
CA TYR A 38 -9.95 -8.94 -0.60
C TYR A 38 -8.59 -8.97 0.09
N PHE A 39 -8.43 -8.26 1.22
CA PHE A 39 -7.12 -8.10 1.89
C PHE A 39 -7.12 -8.53 3.37
N GLY A 40 -8.25 -8.97 3.93
CA GLY A 40 -8.39 -9.20 5.37
C GLY A 40 -8.50 -7.89 6.17
N GLU A 41 -8.64 -8.01 7.49
CA GLU A 41 -8.56 -6.85 8.38
C GLU A 41 -7.12 -6.32 8.42
N PRO A 42 -6.88 -5.01 8.31
CA PRO A 42 -5.54 -4.43 8.43
C PRO A 42 -4.87 -4.86 9.73
N VAL A 43 -3.60 -5.23 9.66
CA VAL A 43 -2.84 -5.58 10.87
C VAL A 43 -2.36 -4.28 11.53
N GLN A 44 -2.80 -4.06 12.77
CA GLN A 44 -2.28 -2.98 13.60
C GLN A 44 -0.82 -3.27 13.94
N GLN A 45 0.08 -2.49 13.37
CA GLN A 45 1.50 -2.75 13.52
C GLN A 45 2.05 -2.10 14.79
N GLN A 46 2.72 -2.91 15.62
CA GLN A 46 3.29 -2.45 16.90
C GLN A 46 4.76 -2.02 16.78
N SER A 47 5.48 -2.63 15.84
CA SER A 47 6.90 -2.35 15.60
C SER A 47 7.06 -1.48 14.35
N VAL A 48 7.85 -0.42 14.44
CA VAL A 48 8.05 0.56 13.36
C VAL A 48 9.54 0.75 13.09
N SER A 49 9.87 1.13 11.86
CA SER A 49 11.23 1.53 11.50
C SER A 49 11.48 2.99 11.88
N ASP A 50 12.62 3.26 12.50
CA ASP A 50 13.04 4.63 12.87
C ASP A 50 13.55 5.45 11.66
N ILE A 51 13.73 4.84 10.49
CA ILE A 51 14.22 5.52 9.30
C ILE A 51 13.12 6.38 8.64
N PRO A 52 13.48 7.47 7.94
CA PRO A 52 12.53 8.25 7.15
C PRO A 52 11.93 7.46 6.00
N ILE A 53 10.69 7.78 5.60
CA ILE A 53 9.98 7.10 4.52
C ILE A 53 10.74 7.13 3.17
N ALA A 54 11.45 8.22 2.86
CA ALA A 54 12.27 8.31 1.64
C ALA A 54 13.43 7.28 1.62
N GLN A 55 14.06 7.02 2.78
CA GLN A 55 15.08 5.99 2.88
C GLN A 55 14.47 4.59 2.76
N ALA A 56 13.35 4.33 3.46
CA ALA A 56 12.64 3.06 3.36
C ALA A 56 12.22 2.76 1.91
N ARG A 57 11.75 3.79 1.19
CA ARG A 57 11.43 3.72 -0.24
C ARG A 57 12.63 3.29 -1.09
N ALA A 58 13.78 3.91 -0.90
CA ALA A 58 15.01 3.55 -1.63
C ALA A 58 15.44 2.10 -1.37
N GLU A 59 15.42 1.66 -0.12
CA GLU A 59 15.77 0.29 0.27
C GLU A 59 14.80 -0.74 -0.32
N THR A 60 13.49 -0.49 -0.22
CA THR A 60 12.43 -1.32 -0.78
C THR A 60 12.53 -1.44 -2.30
N LEU A 61 12.73 -0.33 -3.01
CA LEU A 61 12.84 -0.34 -4.47
C LEU A 61 14.14 -1.02 -4.92
N THR A 62 15.24 -0.82 -4.22
CA THR A 62 16.50 -1.53 -4.49
C THR A 62 16.33 -3.05 -4.38
N LEU A 63 15.63 -3.51 -3.34
CA LEU A 63 15.30 -4.92 -3.16
C LEU A 63 14.37 -5.44 -4.27
N LEU A 64 13.33 -4.69 -4.63
CA LEU A 64 12.42 -5.08 -5.73
C LEU A 64 13.15 -5.27 -7.06
N ILE A 65 14.01 -4.33 -7.42
CA ILE A 65 14.81 -4.40 -8.66
C ILE A 65 15.79 -5.58 -8.60
N SER A 66 16.40 -5.83 -7.44
CA SER A 66 17.27 -6.99 -7.25
C SER A 66 16.52 -8.31 -7.44
N ILE A 67 15.28 -8.39 -6.96
CA ILE A 67 14.40 -9.56 -7.16
C ILE A 67 14.06 -9.72 -8.65
N TYR A 68 13.65 -8.65 -9.36
CA TYR A 68 13.37 -8.73 -10.79
C TYR A 68 14.56 -9.23 -11.60
N ASN A 69 15.74 -8.67 -11.35
CA ASN A 69 16.97 -9.07 -12.05
C ASN A 69 17.31 -10.53 -11.76
N MET A 70 17.28 -10.95 -10.49
CA MET A 70 17.55 -12.33 -10.11
C MET A 70 16.56 -13.30 -10.77
N LEU A 71 15.27 -12.97 -10.78
CA LEU A 71 14.25 -13.81 -11.38
C LEU A 71 14.42 -13.93 -12.90
N SER A 72 14.74 -12.83 -13.59
CA SER A 72 15.02 -12.84 -15.03
C SER A 72 16.27 -13.65 -15.36
N ASP A 73 17.36 -13.43 -14.63
CA ASP A 73 18.66 -14.05 -14.92
C ASP A 73 18.66 -15.56 -14.64
N LYS A 74 18.02 -16.00 -13.56
CA LYS A 74 18.07 -17.40 -13.11
C LYS A 74 16.91 -18.26 -13.61
N TYR A 75 15.73 -17.67 -13.80
CA TYR A 75 14.51 -18.43 -14.08
C TYR A 75 13.84 -18.08 -15.42
N ASP A 76 14.46 -17.20 -16.21
CA ASP A 76 14.01 -16.84 -17.55
C ASP A 76 12.54 -16.38 -17.60
N VAL A 77 12.10 -15.62 -16.59
CA VAL A 77 10.75 -15.03 -16.55
C VAL A 77 10.55 -13.92 -17.60
N GLY A 78 11.60 -13.60 -18.36
CA GLY A 78 11.59 -12.66 -19.46
C GLY A 78 11.63 -11.20 -19.02
N GLU A 79 11.14 -10.32 -19.90
CA GLU A 79 11.09 -8.86 -19.66
C GLU A 79 10.01 -8.51 -18.62
N TRP A 80 10.16 -7.33 -18.02
CA TRP A 80 9.26 -6.73 -17.05
C TRP A 80 8.64 -5.44 -17.62
N PRO A 81 7.60 -5.53 -18.45
CA PRO A 81 6.90 -4.34 -18.95
C PRO A 81 6.28 -3.55 -17.80
N ALA A 82 6.63 -2.27 -17.71
CA ALA A 82 6.07 -1.35 -16.72
C ALA A 82 4.56 -1.22 -16.87
N PHE A 83 3.86 -1.09 -15.73
CA PHE A 83 2.45 -0.73 -15.78
C PHE A 83 2.25 0.72 -16.18
N THR A 84 1.40 0.94 -17.19
CA THR A 84 1.10 2.27 -17.73
C THR A 84 -0.34 2.72 -17.46
N THR A 85 -1.22 1.79 -17.03
CA THR A 85 -2.66 2.07 -16.82
C THR A 85 -3.17 1.67 -15.44
N THR A 86 -2.33 1.06 -14.61
CA THR A 86 -2.63 0.71 -13.21
C THR A 86 -1.54 1.29 -12.33
N ASP A 87 -1.84 1.58 -11.08
CA ASP A 87 -0.91 2.21 -10.16
C ASP A 87 0.30 1.30 -9.89
N GLN A 88 1.51 1.87 -9.94
CA GLN A 88 2.76 1.21 -9.58
C GLN A 88 3.12 1.43 -8.11
N ALA A 89 2.61 2.51 -7.50
CA ALA A 89 2.82 2.87 -6.11
C ALA A 89 1.49 3.25 -5.44
N ALA A 90 1.29 2.81 -4.20
CA ALA A 90 0.11 3.14 -3.40
C ALA A 90 0.47 3.21 -1.91
N LEU A 91 -0.41 3.80 -1.09
CA LEU A 91 -0.31 3.59 0.35
C LEU A 91 -0.66 2.14 0.69
N THR A 92 0.12 1.51 1.56
CA THR A 92 -0.07 0.11 1.91
C THR A 92 -1.42 -0.13 2.54
N ALA A 93 -2.19 -1.05 1.95
CA ALA A 93 -3.55 -1.29 2.38
C ALA A 93 -3.68 -2.31 3.52
N GLY A 94 -2.73 -3.23 3.65
CA GLY A 94 -2.76 -4.30 4.65
C GLY A 94 -2.14 -3.93 6.01
N LEU A 95 -1.53 -2.75 6.12
CA LEU A 95 -0.77 -2.33 7.29
C LEU A 95 -1.34 -1.05 7.87
N GLN A 96 -1.63 -1.05 9.17
CA GLN A 96 -2.07 0.15 9.88
C GLN A 96 -0.93 0.68 10.76
N CYS A 97 -0.30 1.75 10.28
CA CYS A 97 0.82 2.39 10.97
C CYS A 97 0.37 3.32 12.10
N PRO A 98 1.17 3.44 13.18
CA PRO A 98 0.98 4.46 14.21
C PRO A 98 1.04 5.88 13.65
N GLU A 99 0.54 6.85 14.41
CA GLU A 99 0.61 8.28 14.05
C GLU A 99 2.07 8.71 13.81
N GLY A 100 2.29 9.46 12.73
CA GLY A 100 3.62 9.91 12.31
C GLY A 100 4.41 8.87 11.51
N TYR A 101 3.81 7.71 11.21
CA TYR A 101 4.38 6.66 10.38
C TYR A 101 3.46 6.35 9.20
N THR A 102 4.05 5.84 8.12
CA THR A 102 3.34 5.48 6.90
C THR A 102 4.00 4.26 6.26
N SER A 103 3.29 3.63 5.33
CA SER A 103 3.82 2.52 4.52
C SER A 103 3.35 2.69 3.09
N GLU A 104 4.25 2.40 2.16
CA GLU A 104 4.03 2.46 0.72
C GLU A 104 4.22 1.07 0.12
N THR A 105 3.39 0.75 -0.86
CA THR A 105 3.39 -0.49 -1.62
C THR A 105 3.86 -0.22 -3.03
N TYR A 106 4.72 -1.10 -3.55
CA TYR A 106 5.29 -1.03 -4.89
C TYR A 106 5.03 -2.30 -5.68
N HIS A 107 4.51 -2.13 -6.89
CA HIS A 107 4.32 -3.18 -7.88
C HIS A 107 4.54 -2.56 -9.27
N LEU A 108 5.78 -2.56 -9.75
CA LEU A 108 6.17 -1.78 -10.93
C LEU A 108 5.79 -2.46 -12.25
N ALA A 109 5.88 -3.78 -12.29
CA ALA A 109 5.69 -4.57 -13.50
C ALA A 109 5.27 -6.00 -13.17
N SER A 110 4.83 -6.72 -14.20
CA SER A 110 4.76 -8.18 -14.20
C SER A 110 5.62 -8.75 -15.30
N SER A 111 6.18 -9.92 -15.05
CA SER A 111 7.02 -10.62 -16.03
C SER A 111 6.20 -11.08 -17.25
N THR A 112 6.89 -11.26 -18.37
CA THR A 112 6.29 -11.81 -19.61
C THR A 112 6.09 -13.33 -19.57
N ARG A 113 6.80 -14.05 -18.69
CA ARG A 113 6.68 -15.50 -18.50
C ARG A 113 6.54 -15.84 -17.01
N PRO A 114 5.67 -16.79 -16.64
CA PRO A 114 5.53 -17.19 -15.25
C PRO A 114 6.70 -18.06 -14.80
N LEU A 115 6.99 -18.01 -13.50
CA LEU A 115 7.62 -19.13 -12.79
C LEU A 115 6.76 -20.40 -12.98
N THR A 116 7.39 -21.54 -12.80
CA THR A 116 6.77 -22.86 -12.94
C THR A 116 6.72 -23.56 -11.59
N GLU A 117 5.85 -24.57 -11.45
CA GLU A 117 5.84 -25.42 -10.26
C GLU A 117 7.22 -26.05 -9.99
N GLU A 118 7.97 -26.39 -11.05
CA GLU A 118 9.32 -26.98 -10.95
C GLU A 118 10.36 -26.03 -10.35
N ASN A 119 10.27 -24.72 -10.65
CA ASN A 119 11.26 -23.75 -10.18
C ASN A 119 10.81 -22.91 -8.98
N TRP A 120 9.54 -23.02 -8.59
CA TRP A 120 8.90 -22.21 -7.56
C TRP A 120 9.66 -22.22 -6.23
N ASP A 121 9.91 -23.39 -5.66
CA ASP A 121 10.53 -23.51 -4.33
C ASP A 121 11.93 -22.91 -4.30
N GLN A 122 12.70 -23.10 -5.38
CA GLN A 122 14.04 -22.53 -5.48
C GLN A 122 14.00 -21.01 -5.71
N ALA A 123 13.09 -20.52 -6.54
CA ALA A 123 12.91 -19.08 -6.75
C ALA A 123 12.50 -18.37 -5.46
N LEU A 124 11.62 -19.00 -4.69
CA LEU A 124 11.17 -18.49 -3.40
C LEU A 124 12.31 -18.44 -2.36
N GLN A 125 13.16 -19.47 -2.32
CA GLN A 125 14.36 -19.48 -1.47
C GLN A 125 15.34 -18.38 -1.87
N ASP A 126 15.56 -18.17 -3.17
CA ASP A 126 16.46 -17.14 -3.67
C ASP A 126 15.96 -15.72 -3.36
N VAL A 127 14.65 -15.48 -3.48
CA VAL A 127 14.02 -14.22 -3.03
C VAL A 127 14.24 -14.02 -1.53
N TYR A 128 14.10 -15.07 -0.73
CA TYR A 128 14.38 -14.99 0.71
C TYR A 128 15.83 -14.63 1.02
N GLU A 129 16.82 -15.23 0.33
CA GLU A 129 18.22 -14.87 0.55
C GLU A 129 18.52 -13.40 0.19
N LEU A 130 17.85 -12.83 -0.82
CA LEU A 130 17.94 -11.39 -1.12
C LEU A 130 17.26 -10.51 -0.07
N ALA A 131 16.13 -10.96 0.49
CA ALA A 131 15.32 -10.19 1.42
C ALA A 131 15.83 -10.26 2.87
N LYS A 132 16.53 -11.33 3.24
CA LYS A 132 17.03 -11.58 4.60
C LYS A 132 17.89 -10.45 5.18
N PRO A 133 18.81 -9.79 4.43
CA PRO A 133 19.55 -8.63 4.94
C PRO A 133 18.66 -7.43 5.31
N TYR A 134 17.45 -7.36 4.76
CA TYR A 134 16.44 -6.33 5.04
C TYR A 134 15.49 -6.74 6.19
N GLY A 135 15.77 -7.82 6.90
CA GLY A 135 15.01 -8.26 8.08
C GLY A 135 13.79 -9.13 7.78
N PHE A 136 13.56 -9.52 6.51
CA PHE A 136 12.48 -10.44 6.17
C PHE A 136 12.75 -11.84 6.70
N THR A 137 11.69 -12.49 7.21
CA THR A 137 11.73 -13.88 7.65
C THR A 137 11.47 -14.85 6.50
N SER A 138 11.64 -16.15 6.78
CA SER A 138 11.37 -17.21 5.84
C SER A 138 9.98 -17.09 5.20
N PRO A 139 9.84 -17.48 3.92
CA PRO A 139 8.60 -17.38 3.18
C PRO A 139 7.54 -18.35 3.70
N GLU A 140 6.30 -17.90 3.72
CA GLU A 140 5.11 -18.68 4.08
C GLU A 140 4.12 -18.73 2.91
N PRO A 141 3.28 -19.78 2.79
CA PRO A 141 2.23 -19.81 1.79
C PRO A 141 1.29 -18.61 1.94
N TYR A 142 1.05 -17.89 0.85
CA TYR A 142 0.12 -16.76 0.89
C TYR A 142 -1.32 -17.29 0.85
N VAL A 143 -2.03 -17.05 1.96
CA VAL A 143 -3.44 -17.39 2.16
C VAL A 143 -4.21 -16.81 0.96
N HIS A 144 -5.04 -17.62 0.31
CA HIS A 144 -5.79 -17.33 -0.94
C HIS A 144 -5.14 -17.73 -2.28
N SER A 145 -3.91 -18.27 -2.31
CA SER A 145 -3.30 -18.83 -3.53
C SER A 145 -3.27 -20.36 -3.54
N LYS A 146 -3.40 -21.00 -4.72
CA LYS A 146 -3.35 -22.45 -4.88
C LYS A 146 -1.90 -22.95 -4.91
N GLY A 147 -1.12 -22.66 -3.86
CA GLY A 147 0.30 -23.04 -3.77
C GLY A 147 1.22 -22.28 -4.73
N ASN A 148 0.74 -21.18 -5.31
CA ASN A 148 1.44 -20.40 -6.32
C ASN A 148 1.65 -18.94 -5.92
N ALA A 149 1.51 -18.63 -4.64
CA ALA A 149 1.99 -17.39 -4.06
C ALA A 149 2.52 -17.62 -2.64
N ALA A 150 3.49 -16.80 -2.27
CA ALA A 150 4.10 -16.81 -0.95
C ALA A 150 4.29 -15.38 -0.46
N ILE A 151 4.36 -15.25 0.85
CA ILE A 151 4.62 -14.00 1.55
C ILE A 151 5.85 -14.12 2.42
N LEU A 152 6.70 -13.10 2.40
CA LEU A 152 7.77 -12.88 3.37
C LEU A 152 7.38 -11.64 4.18
N VAL A 153 7.59 -11.67 5.49
CA VAL A 153 7.25 -10.57 6.39
C VAL A 153 8.49 -10.12 7.14
N ASN A 154 8.68 -8.81 7.26
CA ASN A 154 9.61 -8.24 8.22
C ASN A 154 8.83 -7.94 9.53
N PRO A 155 9.07 -8.67 10.62
CA PRO A 155 8.33 -8.48 11.88
C PRO A 155 8.63 -7.15 12.57
N ASP A 156 9.76 -6.51 12.26
CA ASP A 156 10.23 -5.29 12.93
C ASP A 156 9.52 -4.03 12.42
N ASN A 157 8.94 -4.06 11.23
CA ASN A 157 8.22 -2.92 10.66
C ASN A 157 6.92 -3.29 9.92
N GLY A 158 6.62 -4.58 9.78
CA GLY A 158 5.43 -5.10 9.10
C GLY A 158 5.51 -5.06 7.57
N ALA A 159 6.69 -4.80 6.99
CA ALA A 159 6.87 -4.86 5.53
C ALA A 159 6.58 -6.28 5.02
N ALA A 160 6.01 -6.38 3.83
CA ALA A 160 5.71 -7.65 3.19
C ALA A 160 6.27 -7.69 1.77
N ILE A 161 6.72 -8.87 1.35
CA ILE A 161 6.96 -9.21 -0.06
C ILE A 161 5.97 -10.30 -0.42
N ILE A 162 5.16 -10.06 -1.45
CA ILE A 162 4.28 -11.06 -2.02
C ILE A 162 4.83 -11.44 -3.39
N LEU A 163 5.25 -12.70 -3.53
CA LEU A 163 5.65 -13.29 -4.79
C LEU A 163 4.52 -14.22 -5.26
N SER A 164 4.13 -14.14 -6.53
CA SER A 164 3.12 -15.04 -7.09
C SER A 164 3.40 -15.40 -8.55
N TYR A 165 2.90 -16.57 -8.96
CA TYR A 165 2.89 -17.00 -10.36
C TYR A 165 1.52 -17.56 -10.78
N VAL A 166 0.70 -16.74 -11.43
CA VAL A 166 -0.60 -17.17 -12.00
C VAL A 166 -0.65 -16.73 -13.45
N GLY A 167 -0.03 -17.51 -14.35
CA GLY A 167 0.11 -17.14 -15.77
C GLY A 167 1.17 -16.06 -16.04
N ILE A 168 1.53 -15.26 -15.03
CA ILE A 168 2.65 -14.31 -14.98
C ILE A 168 3.32 -14.38 -13.61
N THR A 169 4.61 -14.05 -13.52
CA THR A 169 5.28 -13.77 -12.24
C THR A 169 5.05 -12.32 -11.85
N ALA A 170 4.60 -12.09 -10.61
CA ALA A 170 4.39 -10.78 -10.04
C ALA A 170 5.04 -10.68 -8.65
N VAL A 171 5.60 -9.52 -8.35
CA VAL A 171 6.21 -9.19 -7.06
C VAL A 171 5.64 -7.87 -6.59
N THR A 172 5.06 -7.88 -5.40
CA THR A 172 4.63 -6.69 -4.66
C THR A 172 5.46 -6.59 -3.40
N ILE A 173 5.94 -5.39 -3.06
CA ILE A 173 6.71 -5.16 -1.84
C ILE A 173 6.26 -3.89 -1.14
N ASP A 174 6.23 -3.92 0.19
CA ASP A 174 5.91 -2.78 1.02
C ASP A 174 7.15 -2.24 1.75
N THR A 175 7.14 -0.96 2.12
CA THR A 175 8.19 -0.36 2.97
C THR A 175 8.09 -0.81 4.43
N GLY A 176 6.92 -1.30 4.84
CA GLY A 176 6.57 -1.36 6.25
C GLY A 176 6.36 0.05 6.83
N CYS A 177 6.01 0.12 8.11
CA CYS A 177 5.81 1.39 8.79
C CYS A 177 7.16 2.10 9.02
N ALA A 178 7.38 3.19 8.28
CA ALA A 178 8.53 4.08 8.40
C ALA A 178 8.08 5.50 8.75
N ARG A 179 8.98 6.30 9.31
CA ARG A 179 8.65 7.63 9.83
C ARG A 179 8.36 8.60 8.69
N GLY A 180 7.22 9.29 8.75
CA GLY A 180 6.84 10.32 7.78
C GLY A 180 5.38 10.25 7.33
N VAL A 181 5.07 11.05 6.32
CA VAL A 181 3.78 11.04 5.63
C VAL A 181 3.98 10.43 4.25
N GLY A 182 3.07 9.54 3.85
CA GLY A 182 3.19 8.81 2.59
C GLY A 182 3.21 9.78 1.42
N PHE A 183 4.19 9.61 0.54
CA PHE A 183 4.45 10.45 -0.63
C PHE A 183 4.76 11.94 -0.38
N ASP A 184 4.98 12.38 0.86
CA ASP A 184 5.32 13.80 1.17
C ASP A 184 6.64 14.22 0.53
N ASP A 185 7.62 13.30 0.52
CA ASP A 185 8.93 13.45 -0.11
C ASP A 185 9.01 12.76 -1.48
N TRP A 186 7.89 12.54 -2.17
CA TRP A 186 7.96 12.00 -3.53
C TRP A 186 8.52 13.08 -4.47
N PRO A 187 9.63 12.83 -5.21
CA PRO A 187 10.13 11.53 -5.65
C PRO A 187 11.43 11.03 -4.99
N ASP A 188 11.88 11.60 -3.87
CA ASP A 188 13.11 11.18 -3.19
C ASP A 188 13.04 9.69 -2.81
N GLY A 189 14.12 8.94 -3.01
CA GLY A 189 14.14 7.50 -2.77
C GLY A 189 13.63 6.65 -3.93
N THR A 190 13.21 7.26 -5.05
CA THR A 190 12.80 6.54 -6.27
C THR A 190 13.94 6.34 -7.27
N GLU A 191 15.14 6.84 -6.97
CA GLU A 191 16.35 6.71 -7.79
C GLU A 191 16.64 5.27 -8.24
N PRO A 192 16.39 4.22 -7.43
CA PRO A 192 16.61 2.84 -7.85
C PRO A 192 15.73 2.38 -9.03
N ILE A 193 14.61 3.06 -9.33
CA ILE A 193 13.72 2.66 -10.43
C ILE A 193 14.37 3.03 -11.78
N PRO A 194 14.74 2.03 -12.59
CA PRO A 194 15.33 2.29 -13.91
C PRO A 194 14.28 2.86 -14.87
N GLU A 195 14.74 3.59 -15.89
CA GLU A 195 13.87 4.32 -16.82
C GLU A 195 12.79 3.43 -17.48
N TYR A 196 13.14 2.19 -17.86
CA TYR A 196 12.20 1.26 -18.48
C TYR A 196 11.08 0.75 -17.56
N LEU A 197 11.21 0.93 -16.23
CA LEU A 197 10.18 0.57 -15.25
C LEU A 197 9.35 1.77 -14.79
N ARG A 198 9.63 2.97 -15.28
CA ARG A 198 8.87 4.19 -14.96
C ARG A 198 7.63 4.28 -15.84
N GLY A 199 6.50 3.86 -15.28
CA GLY A 199 5.21 3.84 -15.94
C GLY A 199 4.25 4.87 -15.34
N SER A 200 3.12 4.41 -14.83
CA SER A 200 2.03 5.24 -14.28
C SER A 200 2.31 5.91 -12.92
N GLY A 201 3.36 5.51 -12.19
CA GLY A 201 3.64 6.07 -10.86
C GLY A 201 2.55 5.75 -9.84
N ARG A 202 2.08 6.75 -9.11
CA ARG A 202 0.94 6.59 -8.19
C ARG A 202 -0.38 6.36 -8.92
N GLY A 203 -0.41 6.49 -10.25
CA GLY A 203 -1.56 6.18 -11.10
C GLY A 203 -2.82 7.01 -10.81
N SER A 204 -4.00 6.45 -11.10
CA SER A 204 -5.23 7.23 -11.33
C SER A 204 -5.95 7.73 -10.06
N TRP A 205 -5.66 7.15 -8.89
CA TRP A 205 -6.27 7.58 -7.62
C TRP A 205 -5.66 8.86 -7.07
N ALA A 206 -4.47 9.25 -7.53
CA ALA A 206 -3.82 10.49 -7.10
C ALA A 206 -4.53 11.75 -7.65
N THR A 207 -5.49 11.64 -8.58
CA THR A 207 -6.12 12.78 -9.30
C THR A 207 -5.14 13.69 -10.03
N ILE A 208 -3.89 13.25 -10.21
CA ILE A 208 -2.83 13.93 -10.94
C ILE A 208 -2.77 13.28 -12.33
N GLU A 209 -2.50 14.06 -13.38
CA GLU A 209 -2.13 13.53 -14.71
C GLU A 209 -0.99 12.50 -14.57
N PRO A 210 -0.76 11.58 -15.54
CA PRO A 210 0.30 10.58 -15.43
C PRO A 210 1.59 11.22 -14.93
N GLU A 211 2.10 10.74 -13.80
CA GLU A 211 3.17 11.43 -13.09
C GLU A 211 4.45 11.43 -13.92
N GLU A 212 5.02 12.61 -14.10
CA GLU A 212 6.35 12.73 -14.69
C GLU A 212 7.38 12.28 -13.65
N TRP A 213 7.99 11.13 -13.91
CA TRP A 213 9.10 10.65 -13.11
C TRP A 213 10.34 11.52 -13.28
N PRO A 214 11.08 11.86 -12.22
CA PRO A 214 12.31 12.63 -12.35
C PRO A 214 13.34 11.85 -13.19
N THR A 215 13.65 12.32 -14.39
CA THR A 215 14.55 11.63 -15.34
C THR A 215 16.02 11.56 -14.88
N THR A 216 16.36 12.15 -13.73
CA THR A 216 17.73 12.22 -13.19
C THR A 216 17.74 12.05 -11.68
N THR A 217 18.58 11.16 -11.17
CA THR A 217 19.00 11.12 -9.76
C THR A 217 19.76 12.41 -9.42
N PRO A 218 19.40 13.16 -8.37
CA PRO A 218 20.17 14.32 -7.94
C PRO A 218 21.60 13.91 -7.60
N ASP A 219 22.58 14.60 -8.20
CA ASP A 219 23.98 14.39 -7.87
C ASP A 219 24.22 14.97 -6.45
N PRO A 220 24.69 14.15 -5.47
CA PRO A 220 24.89 14.60 -4.08
C PRO A 220 25.94 15.73 -3.97
N SER A 221 26.68 16.02 -5.05
CA SER A 221 27.67 17.10 -5.09
C SER A 221 27.10 18.50 -5.35
N THR A 222 25.81 18.65 -5.68
CA THR A 222 25.24 19.98 -6.02
C THR A 222 24.79 20.80 -4.80
N GLY A 223 25.07 20.33 -3.58
CA GLY A 223 24.85 21.04 -2.32
C GLY A 223 26.05 21.84 -1.79
N ALA A 224 27.06 22.10 -2.63
CA ALA A 224 28.17 23.00 -2.34
C ALA A 224 28.34 23.88 -3.58
N THR A 225 28.13 25.20 -3.56
CA THR A 225 28.95 26.26 -2.92
C THR A 225 28.44 27.60 -3.51
N PRO A 226 28.75 28.82 -3.01
CA PRO A 226 29.29 29.29 -1.72
C PRO A 226 28.29 30.07 -0.85
#